data_AF-A0A7V3NYX8-F1
#
_entry.id   AF-A0A7V3NYX8-F1
#
_cell.length_a   1.000
_cell.length_b   1.000
_cell.length_c   1.000
_cell.angle_alpha   90.00
_cell.angle_beta   90.00
_cell.angle_gamma   90.00
#
_symmetry.space_group_name_H-M   'P 1'
#
loop_
_entity.id
_entity.type
_entity.pdbx_description
1 polymer ?
#
loop_
_entity_poly.entity_id
_entity_poly.type
_entity_poly.pdbx_seq_one_letter_code
_entity_poly.pdbx_strand_id
1 'polypeptide(L)'
;MASNPFHFVGCWELREMLGRSARDEEQLMEAIEEVSLDSIYYHTQSFFLRHKYIAGPYPNDFATWAAIQVRDRVLGEKLGVLDPYDFENLESLRSEIVSIIEEHLSQLTFVPRVTYGEPFYFMQSRIIAVPT
;
A
#
# COMPACT_ATOMS: atom_id res chain seq x y z
N MET A 1 21.02 -25.26 -26.81
CA MET A 1 21.20 -24.12 -25.87
C MET A 1 20.13 -23.09 -26.18
N ALA A 2 19.54 -22.43 -25.17
CA ALA A 2 18.59 -21.35 -25.41
C ALA A 2 19.30 -20.18 -26.10
N SER A 3 18.66 -19.56 -27.09
CA SER A 3 19.21 -18.41 -27.83
C SER A 3 19.25 -17.13 -26.98
N ASN A 4 18.51 -17.09 -25.87
CA ASN A 4 18.54 -16.01 -24.89
C ASN A 4 18.52 -16.62 -23.47
N PRO A 5 19.67 -16.72 -22.78
CA PRO A 5 19.72 -17.32 -21.45
C PRO A 5 19.00 -16.42 -20.42
N PHE A 6 18.37 -17.04 -19.43
CA PHE A 6 17.80 -16.32 -18.29
C PHE A 6 18.92 -15.88 -17.34
N HIS A 7 18.94 -14.60 -16.97
CA HIS A 7 19.93 -14.03 -16.07
C HIS A 7 19.30 -13.69 -14.72
N PHE A 8 19.87 -14.22 -13.65
CA PHE A 8 19.57 -13.75 -12.30
C PHE A 8 20.35 -12.45 -12.06
N VAL A 9 19.70 -11.46 -11.44
CA VAL A 9 20.30 -10.16 -11.13
C VAL A 9 19.94 -9.81 -9.69
N GLY A 10 20.90 -9.35 -8.91
CA GLY A 10 20.64 -8.84 -7.56
C GLY A 10 20.00 -7.45 -7.63
N CYS A 11 19.34 -7.02 -6.56
CA CYS A 11 18.84 -5.65 -6.48
C CYS A 11 19.00 -5.04 -5.10
N TRP A 12 19.18 -3.72 -5.08
CA TRP A 12 19.02 -2.90 -3.87
C TRP A 12 17.71 -2.13 -3.96
N GLU A 13 16.93 -2.18 -2.89
CA GLU A 13 15.71 -1.40 -2.72
C GLU A 13 16.02 -0.13 -1.92
N LEU A 14 15.88 1.04 -2.52
CA LEU A 14 15.90 2.31 -1.81
C LEU A 14 14.47 2.79 -1.59
N ARG A 15 14.15 3.10 -0.33
CA ARG A 15 12.84 3.62 0.07
C ARG A 15 12.84 5.14 -0.02
N GLU A 16 11.88 5.67 -0.75
CA GLU A 16 11.69 7.11 -0.97
C GLU A 16 10.35 7.54 -0.34
N MET A 17 10.36 8.61 0.44
CA MET A 17 9.14 9.21 0.99
C MET A 17 8.62 10.27 0.02
N LEU A 18 7.31 10.24 -0.29
CA LEU A 18 6.71 11.13 -1.29
C LEU A 18 6.33 12.51 -0.75
N GLY A 19 6.63 12.81 0.52
CA GLY A 19 6.23 14.06 1.17
C GLY A 19 4.71 14.23 1.34
N ARG A 20 3.94 13.16 1.09
CA ARG A 20 2.48 13.11 1.24
C ARG A 20 2.11 12.24 2.43
N SER A 21 1.09 12.66 3.17
CA SER A 21 0.58 11.92 4.32
C SER A 21 -0.93 12.06 4.48
N ALA A 22 -1.57 11.09 5.13
CA ALA A 22 -2.98 11.14 5.49
C ALA A 22 -3.17 11.03 7.01
N ARG A 23 -4.11 11.81 7.56
CA ARG A 23 -4.49 11.76 9.00
C ARG A 23 -5.88 11.20 9.24
N ASP A 24 -6.65 11.02 8.19
CA ASP A 24 -7.98 10.42 8.17
C ASP A 24 -8.17 9.63 6.88
N GLU A 25 -9.23 8.84 6.84
CA GLU A 25 -9.52 7.90 5.75
C GLU A 25 -9.90 8.60 4.44
N GLU A 26 -10.47 9.80 4.51
CA GLU A 26 -10.74 10.65 3.35
C GLU A 26 -9.43 11.14 2.70
N GLN A 27 -8.51 11.72 3.48
CA GLN A 27 -7.18 12.09 2.97
C GLN A 27 -6.39 10.89 2.44
N LEU A 28 -6.60 9.70 3.02
CA LEU A 28 -5.97 8.47 2.52
C LEU A 28 -6.50 8.14 1.12
N MET A 29 -7.81 8.16 0.94
CA MET A 29 -8.47 7.89 -0.34
C MET A 29 -8.01 8.87 -1.42
N GLU A 30 -8.11 10.18 -1.16
CA GLU A 30 -7.67 11.24 -2.07
C GLU A 30 -6.19 11.09 -2.46
N ALA A 31 -5.33 10.75 -1.49
CA ALA A 31 -3.93 10.54 -1.76
C ALA A 31 -3.66 9.28 -2.59
N ILE A 32 -4.39 8.18 -2.37
CA ILE A 32 -4.26 6.93 -3.16
C ILE A 32 -4.61 7.17 -4.64
N GLU A 33 -5.61 8.02 -4.92
CA GLU A 33 -5.97 8.40 -6.29
C GLU A 33 -4.82 9.10 -7.02
N GLU A 34 -4.04 9.93 -6.31
CA GLU A 34 -3.02 10.81 -6.90
C GLU A 34 -1.59 10.26 -6.91
N VAL A 35 -1.22 9.35 -5.99
CA VAL A 35 0.16 8.87 -5.89
C VAL A 35 0.60 8.04 -7.10
N SER A 36 1.90 7.81 -7.24
CA SER A 36 2.46 6.92 -8.26
C SER A 36 2.01 5.47 -8.03
N LEU A 37 1.96 4.67 -9.10
CA LEU A 37 1.72 3.23 -8.99
C LEU A 37 2.84 2.51 -8.23
N ASP A 38 4.06 3.04 -8.27
CA ASP A 38 5.17 2.56 -7.45
C ASP A 38 4.86 2.64 -5.95
N SER A 39 4.06 3.63 -5.53
CA SER A 39 3.59 3.73 -4.14
C SER A 39 2.53 2.69 -3.81
N ILE A 40 1.58 2.46 -4.73
CA ILE A 40 0.58 1.39 -4.59
C ILE A 40 1.27 0.03 -4.49
N TYR A 41 2.22 -0.25 -5.39
CA TYR A 41 3.06 -1.45 -5.35
C TYR A 41 3.80 -1.58 -4.02
N TYR A 42 4.40 -0.48 -3.54
CA TYR A 42 5.15 -0.48 -2.28
C TYR A 42 4.29 -0.86 -1.06
N HIS A 43 3.07 -0.33 -1.00
CA HIS A 43 2.19 -0.50 0.15
C HIS A 43 1.36 -1.80 0.09
N THR A 44 1.36 -2.52 -1.05
CA THR A 44 0.56 -3.74 -1.26
C THR A 44 1.38 -4.98 -1.62
N GLN A 45 2.31 -4.89 -2.57
CA GLN A 45 2.98 -6.04 -3.18
C GLN A 45 4.47 -6.17 -2.81
N SER A 46 5.15 -5.07 -2.48
CA SER A 46 6.60 -5.11 -2.20
C SER A 46 6.98 -5.74 -0.86
N PHE A 47 6.01 -6.30 -0.14
CA PHE A 47 6.19 -6.93 1.17
C PHE A 47 7.37 -7.91 1.22
N PHE A 48 7.57 -8.73 0.18
CA PHE A 48 8.66 -9.70 0.13
C PHE A 48 10.06 -9.08 -0.01
N LEU A 49 10.16 -7.86 -0.56
CA LEU A 49 11.41 -7.09 -0.63
C LEU A 49 11.67 -6.35 0.68
N ARG A 50 10.61 -6.03 1.41
CA ARG A 50 10.66 -5.36 2.71
C ARG A 50 11.07 -6.36 3.81
N HIS A 51 12.02 -5.96 4.64
CA HIS A 51 12.58 -6.80 5.71
C HIS A 51 11.45 -7.36 6.61
N LYS A 52 11.53 -8.66 6.96
CA LYS A 52 10.50 -9.45 7.70
C LYS A 52 9.98 -8.84 9.01
N TYR A 53 10.65 -7.83 9.57
CA TYR A 53 10.30 -7.19 10.84
C TYR A 53 9.31 -6.02 10.70
N ILE A 54 8.90 -5.66 9.47
CA ILE A 54 8.02 -4.50 9.19
C ILE A 54 6.59 -4.95 8.82
N ALA A 55 6.30 -6.25 8.92
CA ALA A 55 4.97 -6.77 8.63
C ALA A 55 3.97 -6.38 9.72
N GLY A 56 3.01 -5.53 9.37
CA GLY A 56 1.82 -5.31 10.20
C GLY A 56 0.98 -6.58 10.33
N PRO A 57 -0.07 -6.56 11.17
CA PRO A 57 -0.99 -7.71 11.29
C PRO A 57 -1.81 -7.96 10.02
N TYR A 58 -1.82 -7.04 9.06
CA TYR A 58 -2.53 -7.15 7.78
C TYR A 58 -1.57 -7.29 6.60
N PRO A 59 -2.00 -7.89 5.46
CA PRO A 59 -1.16 -8.14 4.30
C PRO A 59 -0.66 -6.88 3.57
N ASN A 60 -1.32 -5.74 3.78
CA ASN A 60 -0.95 -4.45 3.20
C ASN A 60 -0.92 -3.32 4.24
N ASP A 61 -0.21 -2.25 3.91
CA ASP A 61 0.01 -1.13 4.82
C ASP A 61 -1.27 -0.31 5.05
N PHE A 62 -2.13 -0.18 4.03
CA PHE A 62 -3.39 0.58 4.13
C PHE A 62 -4.33 -0.05 5.17
N ALA A 63 -4.53 -1.36 5.08
CA ALA A 63 -5.28 -2.15 6.04
C ALA A 63 -4.69 -2.05 7.46
N THR A 64 -3.35 -2.17 7.56
CA THR A 64 -2.64 -2.02 8.84
C THR A 64 -2.88 -0.64 9.45
N TRP A 65 -2.80 0.43 8.65
CA TRP A 65 -2.96 1.79 9.15
C TRP A 65 -4.39 2.07 9.60
N ALA A 66 -5.39 1.68 8.82
CA ALA A 66 -6.81 1.83 9.19
C ALA A 66 -7.10 1.09 10.50
N ALA A 67 -6.71 -0.18 10.62
CA ALA A 67 -6.99 -1.00 11.78
C ALA A 67 -6.25 -0.54 13.06
N ILE A 68 -5.02 -0.03 12.94
CA ILE A 68 -4.14 0.22 14.09
C ILE A 68 -4.06 1.70 14.46
N GLN A 69 -3.85 2.58 13.48
CA GLN A 69 -3.66 4.01 13.72
C GLN A 69 -4.98 4.76 13.83
N VAL A 70 -5.92 4.49 12.90
CA VAL A 70 -7.28 5.06 12.94
C VAL A 70 -8.19 4.29 13.90
N ARG A 71 -7.88 2.99 14.12
CA ARG A 71 -8.68 2.03 14.90
C ARG A 71 -10.02 1.67 14.25
N ASP A 72 -10.11 1.83 12.93
CA ASP A 72 -11.21 1.30 12.14
C ASP A 72 -10.86 -0.12 11.67
N ARG A 73 -11.26 -1.10 12.49
CA ARG A 73 -11.06 -2.51 12.15
C ARG A 73 -11.92 -2.94 10.97
N VAL A 74 -13.07 -2.30 10.73
CA VAL A 74 -13.96 -2.69 9.64
C VAL A 74 -13.31 -2.39 8.30
N LEU A 75 -12.78 -1.16 8.13
CA LEU A 75 -12.02 -0.81 6.93
C LEU A 75 -10.74 -1.65 6.82
N GLY A 76 -10.05 -1.85 7.94
CA GLY A 76 -8.86 -2.70 8.00
C GLY A 76 -9.08 -4.12 7.46
N GLU A 77 -10.15 -4.80 7.89
CA GLU A 77 -10.51 -6.12 7.37
C GLU A 77 -10.89 -6.08 5.90
N LYS A 78 -11.74 -5.13 5.47
CA LYS A 78 -12.13 -4.99 4.05
C LYS A 78 -10.92 -4.87 3.13
N LEU A 79 -9.96 -4.01 3.50
CA LEU A 79 -8.71 -3.84 2.76
C LEU A 79 -7.76 -5.04 2.92
N GLY A 80 -7.82 -5.74 4.05
CA GLY A 80 -6.95 -6.87 4.36
C GLY A 80 -7.24 -8.14 3.56
N VAL A 81 -8.46 -8.30 3.04
CA VAL A 81 -8.86 -9.45 2.20
C VAL A 81 -8.31 -9.35 0.78
N LEU A 82 -7.90 -8.15 0.33
CA LEU A 82 -7.37 -7.95 -1.01
C LEU A 82 -6.09 -8.78 -1.22
N ASP A 83 -6.13 -9.67 -2.20
CA ASP A 83 -4.93 -10.26 -2.79
C ASP A 83 -4.49 -9.38 -3.97
N PRO A 84 -3.36 -8.65 -3.86
CA PRO A 84 -2.93 -7.76 -4.92
C PRO A 84 -2.47 -8.50 -6.19
N TYR A 85 -2.35 -9.83 -6.16
CA TYR A 85 -2.01 -10.64 -7.34
C TYR A 85 -3.24 -11.11 -8.13
N ASP A 86 -4.46 -10.90 -7.62
CA ASP A 86 -5.71 -11.21 -8.33
C ASP A 86 -6.10 -10.14 -9.37
N PHE A 87 -5.35 -9.03 -9.44
CA PHE A 87 -5.61 -7.90 -10.34
C PHE A 87 -4.73 -7.93 -11.58
N GLU A 88 -5.28 -7.51 -12.72
CA GLU A 88 -4.55 -7.45 -14.00
C GLU A 88 -3.37 -6.45 -13.96
N ASN A 89 -3.54 -5.35 -13.24
CA ASN A 89 -2.55 -4.28 -13.12
C ASN A 89 -2.78 -3.45 -11.84
N LEU A 90 -1.80 -2.60 -11.52
CA LEU A 90 -1.80 -1.76 -10.33
C LEU A 90 -2.90 -0.69 -10.34
N GLU A 91 -3.33 -0.24 -11.51
CA GLU A 91 -4.42 0.72 -11.68
C GLU A 91 -5.75 0.09 -11.24
N SER A 92 -6.00 -1.16 -11.65
CA SER A 92 -7.20 -1.90 -11.24
C SER A 92 -7.23 -2.14 -9.73
N LEU A 93 -6.07 -2.51 -9.15
CA LEU A 93 -5.92 -2.62 -7.69
C LEU A 93 -6.16 -1.28 -6.98
N ARG A 94 -5.62 -0.17 -7.50
CA ARG A 94 -5.86 1.18 -6.95
C ARG A 94 -7.34 1.51 -6.96
N SER A 95 -8.02 1.29 -8.08
CA SER A 95 -9.46 1.56 -8.21
C SER A 95 -10.28 0.75 -7.21
N GLU A 96 -9.94 -0.52 -6.98
CA GLU A 96 -10.61 -1.35 -5.98
C GLU A 96 -10.38 -0.83 -4.55
N ILE A 97 -9.14 -0.47 -4.20
CA ILE A 97 -8.83 0.11 -2.89
C ILE A 97 -9.63 1.40 -2.65
N VAL A 98 -9.66 2.29 -3.63
CA VAL A 98 -10.44 3.54 -3.56
C VAL A 98 -11.92 3.24 -3.39
N SER A 99 -12.48 2.32 -4.19
CA SER A 99 -13.89 1.95 -4.11
C SER A 99 -14.26 1.38 -2.73
N ILE A 100 -13.40 0.58 -2.12
CA ILE A 100 -13.63 0.03 -0.78
C ILE A 100 -13.66 1.13 0.28
N ILE A 101 -12.74 2.09 0.20
CA ILE A 101 -12.68 3.22 1.14
C ILE A 101 -13.90 4.13 0.92
N GLU A 102 -14.24 4.45 -0.32
CA GLU A 102 -15.41 5.27 -0.67
C GLU A 102 -16.71 4.65 -0.17
N GLU A 103 -16.95 3.37 -0.43
CA GLU A 103 -18.14 2.66 0.04
C GLU A 103 -18.20 2.67 1.57
N HIS A 104 -17.06 2.44 2.24
CA HIS A 104 -16.98 2.48 3.70
C HIS A 104 -17.32 3.85 4.26
N LEU A 105 -16.75 4.93 3.72
CA LEU A 105 -17.01 6.30 4.15
C LEU A 105 -18.47 6.71 3.91
N SER A 106 -19.09 6.25 2.82
CA SER A 106 -20.50 6.55 2.50
C SER A 106 -21.49 6.05 3.57
N GLN A 107 -21.08 5.06 4.38
CA GLN A 107 -21.89 4.45 5.44
C GLN A 107 -21.73 5.18 6.80
N LEU A 108 -20.82 6.15 6.89
CA LEU A 108 -20.47 6.82 8.15
C LEU A 108 -21.02 8.26 8.20
N THR A 109 -21.38 8.70 9.40
CA THR A 109 -21.79 10.10 9.63
C THR A 109 -20.60 11.03 9.86
N PHE A 110 -19.43 10.49 10.14
CA PHE A 110 -18.18 11.24 10.36
C PHE A 110 -16.99 10.42 9.84
N VAL A 111 -15.97 11.10 9.33
CA VAL A 111 -14.75 10.46 8.82
C VAL A 111 -13.86 10.01 9.97
N PRO A 112 -13.52 8.72 10.10
CA PRO A 112 -12.58 8.22 11.10
C PRO A 112 -11.19 8.81 10.89
N ARG A 113 -10.53 9.13 12.01
CA ARG A 113 -9.22 9.79 11.97
C ARG A 113 -8.29 9.40 13.10
N VAL A 114 -7.01 9.59 12.85
CA VAL A 114 -5.96 9.35 13.84
C VAL A 114 -6.07 10.36 14.98
N THR A 115 -6.29 9.87 16.21
CA THR A 115 -6.35 10.73 17.41
C THR A 115 -5.07 10.67 18.25
N TYR A 116 -4.46 9.48 18.38
CA TYR A 116 -3.26 9.26 19.22
C TYR A 116 -2.17 8.42 18.51
N GLY A 117 -2.31 8.18 17.21
CA GLY A 117 -1.39 7.40 16.39
C GLY A 117 -0.61 8.24 15.39
N GLU A 118 0.02 7.56 14.45
CA GLU A 118 0.81 8.18 13.38
C GLU A 118 -0.01 8.38 12.09
N PRO A 119 0.22 9.47 11.35
CA PRO A 119 -0.28 9.63 9.98
C PRO A 119 0.19 8.49 9.07
N PHE A 120 -0.56 8.22 8.01
CA PHE A 120 -0.06 7.38 6.93
C PHE A 120 0.97 8.17 6.14
N TYR A 121 2.14 7.59 5.87
CA TYR A 121 3.16 8.20 5.05
C TYR A 121 3.30 7.43 3.74
N PHE A 122 3.11 8.13 2.62
CA PHE A 122 3.25 7.52 1.31
C PHE A 122 4.73 7.38 0.94
N MET A 123 5.08 6.15 0.56
CA MET A 123 6.42 5.73 0.24
C MET A 123 6.42 5.05 -1.14
N GLN A 124 7.57 4.99 -1.78
CA GLN A 124 7.79 4.14 -2.96
C GLN A 124 9.19 3.53 -2.92
N SER A 125 9.41 2.51 -3.75
CA SER A 125 10.72 1.87 -3.90
C SER A 125 11.39 2.25 -5.21
N ARG A 126 12.69 2.53 -5.12
CA ARG A 126 13.61 2.62 -6.27
C ARG A 126 14.49 1.39 -6.27
N ILE A 127 14.34 0.56 -7.31
CA ILE A 127 15.12 -0.66 -7.48
C ILE A 127 16.37 -0.35 -8.30
N ILE A 128 17.53 -0.60 -7.72
CA ILE A 128 18.82 -0.49 -8.40
C ILE A 128 19.34 -1.90 -8.67
N ALA A 129 19.56 -2.23 -9.95
CA ALA A 129 20.15 -3.50 -10.34
C ALA A 129 21.61 -3.59 -9.89
N VAL A 130 21.98 -4.70 -9.24
CA VAL A 130 23.33 -5.01 -8.84
C VAL A 130 23.81 -6.18 -9.70
N PRO A 131 24.84 -5.99 -10.54
CA PRO A 131 25.43 -7.08 -11.29
C PRO A 131 25.91 -8.19 -10.34
N THR A 132 25.49 -9.42 -10.60
CA THR A 132 25.96 -10.63 -9.92
C THR A 132 27.17 -11.22 -10.61
#